data_AF-A0A968VVF6-F1
#
_entry.id   AF-A0A968VVF6-F1
#
_cell.length_a   1.000
_cell.length_b   1.000
_cell.length_c   1.000
_cell.angle_alpha   90.00
_cell.angle_beta   90.00
_cell.angle_gamma   90.00
#
_symmetry.space_group_name_H-M   'P 1'
#
loop_
_entity.id
_entity.type
_entity.pdbx_description
1 polymer ?
#
loop_
_entity_poly.entity_id
_entity_poly.type
_entity_poly.pdbx_seq_one_letter_code
_entity_poly.pdbx_strand_id
1 'polypeptide(L)'
;MGTCRHKAFCIDAFVKQTSITEAVKWLYNFHASLPQDVACRFYMEEVFLQDMFYEDFDAEARLRGYYLPIAGDKRQKPDKFARIQAIAPLWERGMVTYDIRQKHNQHMINSINQTLGFQKGSTIHDDAPDADEGAIFKLMQQGRQEAFPGKIGKRKRRGGW
;
A
#
# COMPACT_ATOMS: atom_id res chain seq x y z
N MET A 1 -1.61 4.88 0.19
CA MET A 1 -3.03 5.27 0.21
C MET A 1 -3.55 5.38 1.64
N GLY A 2 -4.58 6.19 1.88
CA GLY A 2 -5.33 6.25 3.13
C GLY A 2 -6.81 5.90 2.93
N THR A 3 -7.56 5.70 4.01
CA THR A 3 -9.02 5.49 3.96
C THR A 3 -9.73 6.49 4.86
N CYS A 4 -10.87 7.01 4.42
CA CYS A 4 -11.75 7.85 5.22
C CYS A 4 -13.19 7.64 4.78
N ARG A 5 -14.11 7.37 5.72
CA ARG A 5 -15.54 7.09 5.43
C ARG A 5 -15.73 6.05 4.32
N HIS A 6 -14.95 4.97 4.38
CA HIS A 6 -14.95 3.86 3.40
C HIS A 6 -14.50 4.23 1.97
N LYS A 7 -13.96 5.44 1.76
CA LYS A 7 -13.32 5.83 0.50
C LYS A 7 -11.80 5.73 0.63
N ALA A 8 -11.15 5.27 -0.43
CA ALA A 8 -9.70 5.21 -0.54
C ALA A 8 -9.16 6.49 -1.19
N PHE A 9 -8.05 7.00 -0.65
CA PHE A 9 -7.38 8.21 -1.12
C PHE A 9 -5.92 7.90 -1.47
N CYS A 10 -5.54 8.13 -2.72
CA CYS A 10 -4.15 8.10 -3.17
C CYS A 10 -3.51 9.47 -2.88
N ILE A 11 -2.70 9.51 -1.81
CA ILE A 11 -2.10 10.74 -1.28
C ILE A 11 -0.83 11.10 -2.06
N ASP A 12 -0.01 10.10 -2.36
CA ASP A 12 1.21 10.24 -3.13
C ASP A 12 1.53 8.92 -3.83
N ALA A 13 2.30 8.99 -4.90
CA ALA A 13 2.69 7.85 -5.71
C ALA A 13 4.10 8.03 -6.25
N PHE A 14 4.85 6.94 -6.32
CA PHE A 14 6.16 6.88 -6.98
C PHE A 14 6.10 5.87 -8.11
N VAL A 15 6.02 6.36 -9.34
CA VAL A 15 5.91 5.54 -10.55
C VAL A 15 6.97 6.01 -11.53
N LYS A 16 8.09 5.29 -11.55
CA LYS A 16 9.28 5.57 -12.36
C LYS A 16 10.08 4.29 -12.54
N GLN A 17 10.61 4.06 -13.75
CA GLN A 17 11.66 3.06 -13.95
C GLN A 17 12.97 3.60 -13.38
N THR A 18 13.40 3.08 -12.24
CA THR A 18 14.64 3.48 -11.59
C THR A 18 15.24 2.35 -10.73
N SER A 19 16.39 2.60 -10.11
CA SER A 19 17.03 1.68 -9.18
C SER A 19 16.25 1.53 -7.87
N ILE A 20 16.46 0.38 -7.22
CA ILE A 20 15.88 0.07 -5.90
C ILE A 20 16.30 1.13 -4.87
N THR A 21 17.58 1.52 -4.85
CA THR A 21 18.08 2.57 -3.95
C THR A 21 17.31 3.88 -4.06
N GLU A 22 16.92 4.32 -5.27
CA GLU A 22 16.12 5.56 -5.43
C GLU A 22 14.70 5.38 -4.87
N ALA A 23 14.08 4.21 -5.10
CA ALA A 23 12.77 3.89 -4.55
C ALA A 23 12.77 3.84 -3.01
N VAL A 24 13.81 3.22 -2.41
CA VAL A 24 14.01 3.19 -0.95
C VAL A 24 14.16 4.60 -0.40
N LYS A 25 15.01 5.43 -1.01
CA LYS A 25 15.18 6.84 -0.62
C LYS A 25 13.88 7.63 -0.70
N TRP A 26 13.09 7.42 -1.76
CA TRP A 26 11.79 8.05 -1.88
C TRP A 26 10.86 7.63 -0.74
N LEU A 27 10.85 6.34 -0.36
CA LEU A 27 10.01 5.85 0.73
C LEU A 27 10.39 6.48 2.08
N TYR A 28 11.68 6.59 2.38
CA TYR A 28 12.16 7.27 3.60
C TYR A 28 11.85 8.77 3.58
N ASN A 29 11.99 9.44 2.44
CA ASN A 29 11.63 10.85 2.30
C ASN A 29 10.12 11.07 2.47
N PHE A 30 9.29 10.17 1.93
CA PHE A 30 7.85 10.18 2.13
C PHE A 30 7.50 9.99 3.60
N HIS A 31 8.09 9.01 4.28
CA HIS A 31 7.86 8.83 5.72
C HIS A 31 8.27 10.06 6.54
N ALA A 32 9.42 10.67 6.22
CA ALA A 32 9.91 11.86 6.92
C ALA A 32 9.08 13.12 6.65
N SER A 33 8.33 13.18 5.54
CA SER A 33 7.45 14.31 5.23
C SER A 33 6.08 14.21 5.92
N LEU A 34 5.74 13.05 6.49
CA LEU A 34 4.50 12.87 7.23
C LEU A 34 4.53 13.62 8.57
N PRO A 35 3.39 14.20 9.00
CA PRO A 35 3.26 14.76 10.35
C PRO A 35 3.53 13.72 11.45
N GLN A 36 4.03 14.16 12.60
CA GLN A 36 4.42 13.27 13.71
C GLN A 36 3.25 12.47 14.32
N ASP A 37 2.03 12.96 14.18
CA ASP A 37 0.79 12.34 14.65
C ASP A 37 0.21 11.31 13.66
N VAL A 38 0.85 11.14 12.50
CA VAL A 38 0.41 10.20 11.47
C VAL A 38 1.22 8.90 11.54
N ALA A 39 0.53 7.80 11.83
CA ALA A 39 1.11 6.47 11.72
C ALA A 39 0.85 5.87 10.33
N CYS A 40 1.92 5.53 9.60
CA CYS A 40 1.83 4.83 8.32
C CYS A 40 2.27 3.37 8.46
N ARG A 41 1.56 2.46 7.80
CA ARG A 41 1.98 1.05 7.68
C ARG A 41 2.46 0.80 6.26
N PHE A 42 3.69 0.34 6.13
CA PHE A 42 4.28 0.01 4.83
C PHE A 42 4.11 -1.47 4.56
N TYR A 43 3.59 -1.78 3.37
CA TYR A 43 3.48 -3.14 2.88
C TYR A 43 4.23 -3.25 1.56
N MET A 44 4.94 -4.36 1.37
CA MET A 44 5.61 -4.70 0.13
C MET A 44 5.34 -6.15 -0.22
N GLU A 45 5.34 -6.50 -1.50
CA GLU A 45 5.25 -7.90 -1.91
C GLU A 45 6.44 -8.71 -1.39
N GLU A 46 6.18 -9.94 -0.90
CA GLU A 46 7.21 -10.78 -0.28
C GLU A 46 8.35 -11.16 -1.26
N VAL A 47 8.03 -11.32 -2.55
CA VAL A 47 9.04 -11.60 -3.59
C VAL A 47 10.02 -10.43 -3.75
N PHE A 48 9.60 -9.21 -3.46
CA PHE A 48 10.45 -8.03 -3.52
C PHE A 48 11.27 -7.84 -2.24
N LEU A 49 10.98 -8.57 -1.16
CA LEU A 49 11.80 -8.58 0.06
C LEU A 49 12.99 -9.56 -0.03
N GLN A 50 13.48 -9.89 -1.23
CA GLN A 50 14.65 -10.76 -1.38
C GLN A 50 15.96 -9.97 -1.15
N ASP A 51 17.07 -10.69 -0.95
CA ASP A 51 18.34 -10.23 -0.34
C ASP A 51 18.84 -8.85 -0.80
N MET A 52 18.73 -8.49 -2.09
CA MET A 52 19.17 -7.17 -2.59
C MET A 52 18.39 -5.99 -1.99
N PHE A 53 17.10 -6.15 -1.71
CA PHE A 53 16.30 -5.07 -1.12
C PHE A 53 16.67 -4.81 0.34
N TYR A 54 17.02 -5.86 1.10
CA TYR A 54 17.40 -5.69 2.50
C TYR A 54 18.68 -4.87 2.65
N GLU A 55 19.65 -5.03 1.75
CA GLU A 55 20.89 -4.26 1.79
C GLU A 55 20.66 -2.76 1.55
N ASP A 56 19.85 -2.40 0.55
CA ASP A 56 19.49 -0.99 0.29
C ASP A 56 18.68 -0.39 1.46
N PHE A 57 17.75 -1.15 2.03
CA PHE A 57 16.98 -0.72 3.20
C PHE A 57 17.87 -0.55 4.44
N ASP A 58 18.80 -1.46 4.67
CA ASP A 58 19.77 -1.39 5.77
C ASP A 58 20.71 -0.21 5.61
N ALA A 59 21.20 0.04 4.39
CA ALA A 59 22.07 1.16 4.09
C ALA A 59 21.37 2.49 4.36
N GLU A 60 20.14 2.68 3.85
CA GLU A 60 19.37 3.89 4.09
C GLU A 60 18.97 4.03 5.57
N ALA A 61 18.61 2.93 6.25
CA ALA A 61 18.30 2.92 7.68
C ALA A 61 19.47 3.42 8.53
N ARG A 62 20.70 2.95 8.22
CA ARG A 62 21.93 3.39 8.91
C ARG A 62 22.21 4.88 8.69
N LEU A 63 21.95 5.39 7.49
CA LEU A 63 22.11 6.82 7.17
C LEU A 63 21.09 7.69 7.93
N ARG A 64 19.85 7.20 8.09
CA ARG A 64 18.75 7.93 8.73
C ARG A 64 18.72 7.76 10.25
N GLY A 65 19.33 6.69 10.78
CA GLY A 65 19.34 6.33 12.19
C GLY A 65 18.09 5.57 12.67
N TYR A 66 17.25 5.08 11.77
CA TYR A 66 16.06 4.28 12.11
C TYR A 66 15.62 3.38 10.97
N TYR A 67 14.96 2.28 11.32
CA TYR A 67 14.36 1.34 10.37
C TYR A 67 12.88 1.64 10.16
N LEU A 68 12.43 1.60 8.90
CA LEU A 68 11.00 1.63 8.60
C LEU A 68 10.33 0.28 8.88
N PRO A 69 9.16 0.26 9.54
CA PRO A 69 8.41 -0.97 9.76
C PRO A 69 7.69 -1.40 8.47
N ILE A 70 8.39 -2.16 7.63
CA ILE A 70 7.88 -2.70 6.37
C ILE A 70 7.44 -4.15 6.58
N ALA A 71 6.20 -4.46 6.18
CA ALA A 71 5.64 -5.80 6.28
C ALA A 71 5.47 -6.44 4.89
N GLY A 72 5.88 -7.71 4.76
CA GLY A 72 5.63 -8.49 3.56
C GLY A 72 4.15 -8.88 3.39
N ASP A 73 3.60 -8.67 2.20
CA ASP A 73 2.28 -9.19 1.80
C ASP A 73 2.42 -10.62 1.28
N LYS A 74 2.21 -11.59 2.19
CA LYS A 74 2.36 -13.04 1.93
C LYS A 74 1.12 -13.71 1.33
N ARG A 75 0.14 -12.93 0.86
CA ARG A 75 -1.14 -13.50 0.38
C ARG A 75 -0.91 -14.29 -0.92
N GLN A 76 -1.60 -15.42 -1.06
CA GLN A 76 -1.68 -16.09 -2.36
C GLN A 76 -2.59 -15.28 -3.27
N LYS A 77 -1.94 -14.54 -4.16
CA LYS A 77 -2.56 -13.59 -5.07
C LYS A 77 -3.16 -14.36 -6.26
N PRO A 78 -4.46 -14.20 -6.57
CA PRO A 78 -5.02 -14.69 -7.84
C PRO A 78 -4.37 -13.94 -9.01
N ASP A 79 -4.69 -14.34 -10.24
CA ASP A 79 -4.19 -13.69 -11.44
C ASP A 79 -4.27 -12.14 -11.37
N LYS A 80 -3.18 -11.45 -11.73
CA LYS A 80 -3.01 -10.00 -11.58
C LYS A 80 -4.12 -9.24 -12.30
N PHE A 81 -4.45 -9.67 -13.52
CA PHE A 81 -5.51 -9.05 -14.31
C PHE A 81 -6.88 -9.21 -13.66
N ALA A 82 -7.24 -10.42 -13.26
CA ALA A 82 -8.51 -10.68 -12.58
C ALA A 82 -8.66 -9.84 -11.30
N ARG A 83 -7.55 -9.64 -10.56
CA ARG A 83 -7.56 -8.93 -9.28
C ARG A 83 -7.77 -7.42 -9.44
N ILE A 84 -7.05 -6.79 -10.36
CA ILE A 84 -7.23 -5.36 -10.67
C ILE A 84 -8.62 -5.12 -11.28
N GLN A 85 -9.08 -6.01 -12.16
CA GLN A 85 -10.43 -5.90 -12.74
C GLN A 85 -11.52 -6.00 -11.68
N ALA A 86 -11.35 -6.85 -10.65
CA ALA A 86 -12.33 -7.00 -9.58
C ALA A 86 -12.56 -5.72 -8.76
N ILE A 87 -11.56 -4.83 -8.70
CA ILE A 87 -11.67 -3.56 -7.94
C ILE A 87 -11.97 -2.35 -8.82
N ALA A 88 -11.96 -2.49 -10.16
CA ALA A 88 -12.33 -1.42 -11.10
C ALA A 88 -13.66 -0.69 -10.76
N PRO A 89 -14.74 -1.37 -10.30
CA PRO A 89 -15.98 -0.70 -9.93
C PRO A 89 -15.86 0.33 -8.78
N LEU A 90 -14.77 0.28 -7.99
CA LEU A 90 -14.52 1.27 -6.95
C LEU A 90 -14.17 2.64 -7.54
N TRP A 91 -13.42 2.69 -8.64
CA TRP A 91 -13.16 3.93 -9.36
C TRP A 91 -14.43 4.44 -10.05
N GLU A 92 -15.18 3.57 -10.70
CA GLU A 92 -16.44 3.92 -11.38
C GLU A 92 -17.46 4.56 -10.42
N ARG A 93 -17.47 4.12 -9.16
CA ARG A 93 -18.35 4.66 -8.10
C ARG A 93 -17.78 5.86 -7.35
N GLY A 94 -16.58 6.35 -7.71
CA GLY A 94 -15.92 7.45 -7.01
C GLY A 94 -15.54 7.11 -5.56
N MET A 95 -15.22 5.84 -5.30
CA MET A 95 -14.72 5.36 -4.00
C MET A 95 -13.20 5.45 -3.89
N VAL A 96 -12.49 5.62 -5.02
CA VAL A 96 -11.06 5.91 -5.06
C VAL A 96 -10.88 7.35 -5.54
N THR A 97 -10.04 8.12 -4.87
CA THR A 97 -9.76 9.53 -5.21
C THR A 97 -8.27 9.81 -5.12
N TYR A 98 -7.75 10.61 -6.05
CA TYR A 98 -6.34 11.03 -6.08
C TYR A 98 -6.20 12.45 -5.50
N ASP A 99 -5.11 12.71 -4.77
CA ASP A 99 -4.85 14.04 -4.20
C ASP A 99 -4.64 15.07 -5.32
N ILE A 100 -5.48 16.12 -5.32
CA ILE A 100 -5.42 17.20 -6.29
C ILE A 100 -4.09 17.96 -6.25
N ARG A 101 -3.39 17.96 -5.11
CA ARG A 101 -2.06 18.57 -4.97
C ARG A 101 -1.02 17.87 -5.85
N GLN A 102 -1.23 16.60 -6.14
CA GLN A 102 -0.35 15.78 -6.97
C GLN A 102 -0.74 15.81 -8.45
N LYS A 103 -1.71 16.63 -8.87
CA LYS A 103 -2.21 16.68 -10.27
C LYS A 103 -1.12 16.91 -11.30
N HIS A 104 -0.10 17.71 -10.95
CA HIS A 104 1.02 18.03 -11.85
C HIS A 104 2.26 17.17 -11.59
N ASN A 105 2.20 16.25 -10.63
CA ASN A 105 3.29 15.32 -10.35
C ASN A 105 3.32 14.25 -11.45
N GLN A 106 4.45 14.11 -12.13
CA GLN A 106 4.63 13.15 -13.21
C GLN A 106 4.39 11.70 -12.75
N HIS A 107 4.74 11.36 -11.52
CA HIS A 107 4.51 10.02 -10.97
C HIS A 107 3.02 9.74 -10.80
N MET A 108 2.25 10.74 -10.36
CA MET A 108 0.80 10.61 -10.22
C MET A 108 0.11 10.49 -11.58
N ILE A 109 0.54 11.31 -12.56
CA ILE A 109 0.06 11.23 -13.93
C ILE A 109 0.36 9.85 -14.53
N ASN A 110 1.58 9.33 -14.34
CA ASN A 110 1.97 8.00 -14.79
C ASN A 110 1.13 6.90 -14.13
N SER A 111 0.88 7.01 -12.83
CA SER A 111 0.00 6.10 -12.08
C SER A 111 -1.38 6.03 -12.72
N ILE A 112 -2.02 7.18 -12.92
CA ILE A 112 -3.36 7.28 -13.54
C ILE A 112 -3.34 6.73 -14.97
N ASN A 113 -2.32 7.04 -15.76
CA ASN A 113 -2.21 6.54 -17.14
C ASN A 113 -2.07 5.01 -17.19
N GLN A 114 -1.30 4.41 -16.27
CA GLN A 114 -1.20 2.95 -16.13
C GLN A 114 -2.56 2.34 -15.75
N THR A 115 -3.28 2.93 -14.79
CA THR A 115 -4.61 2.48 -14.40
C THR A 115 -5.63 2.56 -15.54
N LEU A 116 -5.66 3.67 -16.29
CA LEU A 116 -6.58 3.88 -17.41
C LEU A 116 -6.22 3.02 -18.64
N GLY A 117 -4.93 2.78 -18.87
CA GLY A 117 -4.44 1.93 -19.96
C GLY A 117 -4.47 0.44 -19.64
N PHE A 118 -4.96 0.06 -18.46
CA PHE A 118 -4.98 -1.34 -18.02
C PHE A 118 -6.01 -2.16 -18.81
N GLN A 119 -5.52 -3.10 -19.61
CA GLN A 119 -6.34 -3.99 -20.43
C GLN A 119 -5.65 -5.34 -20.61
N LYS A 120 -6.45 -6.39 -20.89
CA LYS A 120 -5.91 -7.74 -21.08
C LYS A 120 -5.06 -7.78 -22.35
N GLY A 121 -3.79 -8.17 -22.22
CA GLY A 121 -2.85 -8.21 -23.34
C GLY A 121 -2.20 -6.86 -23.66
N SER A 122 -2.36 -5.85 -22.80
CA SER A 122 -1.60 -4.60 -22.89
C SER A 122 -0.12 -4.84 -22.63
N THR A 123 0.75 -4.09 -23.32
CA THR A 123 2.18 -3.99 -22.99
C THR A 123 2.48 -2.86 -22.01
N ILE A 124 1.46 -2.11 -21.59
CA ILE A 124 1.58 -1.02 -20.61
C ILE A 124 1.89 -1.61 -19.24
N HIS A 125 2.80 -0.95 -18.51
CA HIS A 125 3.12 -1.30 -17.12
C HIS A 125 1.87 -1.27 -16.23
N ASP A 126 1.77 -2.25 -15.36
CA ASP A 126 0.61 -2.48 -14.49
C ASP A 126 0.99 -2.46 -13.01
N ASP A 127 2.15 -1.89 -12.68
CA ASP A 127 2.68 -1.80 -11.32
C ASP A 127 1.84 -0.87 -10.44
N ALA A 128 1.44 0.29 -10.98
CA ALA A 128 0.61 1.25 -10.24
C ALA A 128 -0.79 0.71 -9.89
N PRO A 129 -1.59 0.18 -10.83
CA PRO A 129 -2.89 -0.39 -10.49
C PRO A 129 -2.78 -1.63 -9.57
N ASP A 130 -1.67 -2.37 -9.62
CA ASP A 130 -1.43 -3.49 -8.72
C ASP A 130 -1.10 -3.04 -7.28
N ALA A 131 -0.27 -2.00 -7.15
CA ALA A 131 0.02 -1.39 -5.85
C ALA A 131 -1.25 -0.78 -5.21
N ASP A 132 -2.07 -0.11 -6.02
CA ASP A 132 -3.36 0.43 -5.60
C ASP A 132 -4.30 -0.69 -5.13
N GLU A 133 -4.36 -1.81 -5.83
CA GLU A 133 -5.16 -2.96 -5.42
C GLU A 133 -4.70 -3.54 -4.08
N GLY A 134 -3.39 -3.73 -3.91
CA GLY A 134 -2.83 -4.21 -2.65
C GLY A 134 -3.17 -3.29 -1.48
N ALA A 135 -3.06 -1.98 -1.69
CA ALA A 135 -3.40 -0.98 -0.68
C ALA A 135 -4.90 -0.99 -0.34
N ILE A 136 -5.77 -0.96 -1.34
CA ILE A 136 -7.23 -1.01 -1.17
C ILE A 136 -7.64 -2.27 -0.41
N PHE A 137 -7.08 -3.43 -0.77
CA PHE A 137 -7.36 -4.69 -0.10
C PHE A 137 -7.05 -4.63 1.40
N LYS A 138 -5.87 -4.12 1.78
CA LYS A 138 -5.47 -3.99 3.19
C LYS A 138 -6.33 -2.97 3.94
N LEU A 139 -6.63 -1.83 3.33
CA LEU A 139 -7.49 -0.79 3.93
C LEU A 139 -8.91 -1.31 4.18
N MET A 140 -9.49 -2.05 3.23
CA MET A 140 -10.80 -2.66 3.39
C MET A 140 -10.81 -3.77 4.45
N GLN A 141 -9.74 -4.58 4.52
CA GLN A 141 -9.61 -5.61 5.55
C GLN A 141 -9.57 -5.00 6.96
N GLN A 142 -8.84 -3.89 7.14
CA GLN A 142 -8.75 -3.18 8.41
C GLN A 142 -10.12 -2.60 8.82
N GLY A 143 -10.82 -1.92 7.90
CA GLY A 143 -12.15 -1.37 8.19
C GLY A 143 -13.20 -2.43 8.54
N ARG A 144 -13.07 -3.67 8.07
CA ARG A 144 -13.96 -4.78 8.46
C ARG A 144 -13.73 -5.27 9.88
N GLN A 145 -12.49 -5.22 10.38
CA GLN A 145 -12.16 -5.67 11.73
C GLN A 145 -12.72 -4.74 12.81
N GLU A 146 -12.93 -3.46 12.50
CA GLU A 146 -13.53 -2.49 13.42
C GLU A 146 -15.01 -2.77 13.74
N ALA A 147 -15.71 -3.52 12.88
CA ALA A 147 -17.12 -3.85 13.05
C ALA A 147 -17.39 -5.10 13.91
N PHE A 148 -16.38 -5.65 14.60
CA PHE A 148 -16.58 -6.82 15.46
C PHE A 148 -17.12 -6.41 16.84
N PRO A 149 -18.31 -6.87 17.28
CA PRO A 149 -18.74 -6.66 18.65
C PRO A 149 -17.77 -7.40 19.58
N GLY A 150 -17.09 -6.65 20.45
CA GLY A 150 -16.15 -7.22 21.42
C GLY A 150 -16.81 -8.30 22.27
N LYS A 151 -16.32 -9.53 22.20
CA LYS A 151 -16.79 -10.63 23.06
C LYS A 151 -16.00 -10.59 24.37
N ILE A 152 -16.63 -10.09 25.44
CA ILE A 152 -16.10 -10.17 26.80
C ILE A 152 -16.50 -11.53 27.39
N GLY A 153 -15.53 -12.43 27.55
CA GLY A 153 -15.70 -13.68 28.28
C GLY A 153 -15.17 -13.54 29.72
N LYS A 154 -15.99 -13.86 30.73
CA LYS A 154 -15.48 -14.01 32.10
C LYS A 154 -14.65 -15.30 32.18
N ARG A 155 -13.38 -15.18 32.54
CA ARG A 155 -12.51 -16.33 32.87
C ARG A 155 -13.15 -17.11 34.02
N LYS A 156 -13.59 -18.35 33.79
CA LYS A 156 -13.93 -19.26 34.90
C LYS A 156 -12.66 -19.48 35.71
N ARG A 157 -12.62 -19.01 36.96
CA ARG A 157 -11.60 -19.45 37.93
C ARG A 157 -11.75 -20.95 38.04
N ARG A 158 -10.71 -21.71 37.65
CA ARG A 158 -10.60 -23.10 38.11
C ARG A 158 -10.57 -23.04 39.64
N GLY A 159 -11.54 -23.71 40.26
CA GLY A 159 -11.62 -23.86 41.70
C GLY A 159 -10.28 -24.35 42.23
N GLY A 160 -9.85 -23.76 43.35
CA GLY A 160 -8.56 -24.04 43.95
C GLY A 160 -8.45 -25.43 44.55
N TRP A 161 -7.16 -25.80 44.70
CA TRP A 161 -6.55 -26.97 45.35
C TRP A 161 -6.88 -28.33 44.74
#